data_AF-A0A662C242-F1
#
_entry.id   AF-A0A662C242-F1
#
_cell.length_a   1.000
_cell.length_b   1.000
_cell.length_c   1.000
_cell.angle_alpha   90.00
_cell.angle_beta   90.00
_cell.angle_gamma   90.00
#
_symmetry.space_group_name_H-M   'P 1'
#
loop_
_entity.id
_entity.type
_entity.pdbx_description
1 polymer ?
#
loop_
_entity_poly.entity_id
_entity_poly.type
_entity_poly.pdbx_seq_one_letter_code
_entity_poly.pdbx_strand_id
1 'polypeptide(L)'
;MMPGLKAKEISPKKRGVAMNEMDGEIYPEGFYQILKQIGNYEKVKKIIVTENGTCVKDTVVGGKVHDKERIKYFKDHLAAMLKAKKEGVNIDGYFVWSLTDNFEWDKGFRPRFGLVHVDFKTLNRTVKDSGYWFKEFLK
;
A
#
# COMPACT_ATOMS: atom_id res chain seq x y z
N MET A 1 -3.86 11.05 26.67
CA MET A 1 -3.83 12.46 26.21
C MET A 1 -3.12 13.27 27.28
N MET A 2 -2.01 13.95 26.92
CA MET A 2 -1.27 14.95 27.73
C MET A 2 -2.17 16.07 28.30
N PRO A 3 -2.48 16.23 29.61
CA PRO A 3 -3.18 17.44 30.06
C PRO A 3 -2.34 18.69 29.73
N GLY A 4 -2.89 19.63 28.94
CA GLY A 4 -2.24 20.90 28.59
C GLY A 4 -1.66 21.00 27.18
N LEU A 5 -1.51 19.89 26.44
CA LEU A 5 -1.02 19.92 25.07
C LEU A 5 -2.19 20.08 24.09
N LYS A 6 -2.44 21.29 23.57
CA LYS A 6 -3.37 21.52 22.46
C LYS A 6 -2.73 21.11 21.13
N ALA A 7 -2.49 19.83 20.93
CA ALA A 7 -2.08 19.31 19.63
C ALA A 7 -3.32 19.18 18.73
N LYS A 8 -3.27 19.81 17.55
CA LYS A 8 -4.28 19.62 16.51
C LYS A 8 -3.63 18.89 15.34
N GLU A 9 -4.22 17.77 14.95
CA GLU A 9 -3.78 17.03 13.78
C GLU A 9 -3.94 17.89 12.52
N ILE A 10 -2.88 17.95 11.70
CA ILE A 10 -2.91 18.58 10.39
C ILE A 10 -3.06 17.47 9.35
N SER A 11 -4.27 17.36 8.79
CA SER A 11 -4.62 16.38 7.76
C SER A 11 -3.63 16.40 6.59
N PRO A 12 -3.35 15.25 5.95
CA PRO A 12 -2.50 15.16 4.75
C PRO A 12 -2.86 16.20 3.67
N LYS A 13 -4.17 16.40 3.41
CA LYS A 13 -4.68 17.41 2.48
C LYS A 13 -4.18 18.82 2.74
N LYS A 14 -4.09 19.23 4.02
CA LYS A 14 -3.59 20.56 4.43
C LYS A 14 -2.07 20.66 4.35
N ARG A 15 -1.37 19.52 4.44
CA ARG A 15 0.09 19.45 4.29
C ARG A 15 0.52 19.43 2.82
N GLY A 16 -0.40 19.24 1.87
CA GLY A 16 -0.09 19.20 0.44
C GLY A 16 0.75 18.00 0.02
N VAL A 17 0.61 16.88 0.74
CA VAL A 17 1.35 15.63 0.49
C VAL A 17 0.59 14.69 -0.43
N ALA A 18 1.28 13.71 -1.01
CA ALA A 18 0.66 12.68 -1.85
C ALA A 18 -0.35 11.85 -1.05
N MET A 19 -1.51 11.56 -1.65
CA MET A 19 -2.59 10.83 -1.01
C MET A 19 -3.19 9.78 -1.94
N ASN A 20 -3.81 8.77 -1.34
CA ASN A 20 -4.62 7.77 -2.03
C ASN A 20 -6.10 8.21 -2.11
N GLU A 21 -6.96 7.42 -2.76
CA GLU A 21 -8.39 7.74 -2.91
C GLU A 21 -9.21 7.72 -1.60
N MET A 22 -8.60 7.35 -0.48
CA MET A 22 -9.18 7.36 0.87
C MET A 22 -8.63 8.51 1.75
N ASP A 23 -8.00 9.52 1.14
CA ASP A 23 -7.33 10.64 1.83
C ASP A 23 -6.17 10.23 2.75
N GLY A 24 -5.70 8.98 2.63
CA GLY A 24 -4.54 8.46 3.33
C GLY A 24 -3.25 8.92 2.67
N GLU A 25 -2.30 9.43 3.46
CA GLU A 25 -1.00 9.86 2.97
C GLU A 25 -0.19 8.69 2.41
N ILE A 26 0.49 8.90 1.28
CA ILE A 26 1.45 7.95 0.72
C ILE A 26 2.84 8.35 1.22
N TYR A 27 3.32 7.66 2.25
CA TYR A 27 4.59 7.98 2.92
C TYR A 27 5.47 6.73 3.16
N PRO A 28 6.27 6.32 2.16
CA PRO A 28 7.15 5.15 2.24
C PRO A 28 8.17 5.22 3.38
N GLU A 29 8.63 6.42 3.74
CA GLU A 29 9.55 6.61 4.86
C GLU A 29 8.90 6.20 6.19
N GLY A 30 7.60 6.48 6.39
CA GLY A 30 6.86 6.01 7.57
C GLY A 30 6.81 4.49 7.66
N PHE A 31 6.71 3.81 6.52
CA PHE A 31 6.77 2.36 6.46
C PHE A 31 8.16 1.82 6.85
N TYR A 32 9.24 2.47 6.40
CA TYR A 32 10.59 2.15 6.85
C TYR A 32 10.76 2.36 8.37
N GLN A 33 10.29 3.50 8.90
CA GLN A 33 10.40 3.83 10.32
C GLN A 33 9.65 2.84 11.21
N ILE A 34 8.43 2.43 10.84
CA ILE A 34 7.67 1.47 11.64
C ILE A 34 8.31 0.06 11.61
N LEU A 35 8.87 -0.36 10.47
CA LEU A 35 9.60 -1.62 10.37
C LEU A 35 10.84 -1.62 11.28
N LYS A 36 11.61 -0.52 11.31
CA LYS A 36 12.75 -0.34 12.23
C LYS A 36 12.31 -0.35 13.68
N GLN A 37 11.25 0.39 14.01
CA GLN A 37 10.72 0.46 15.38
C GLN A 37 10.28 -0.92 15.88
N ILE A 38 9.48 -1.65 15.09
CA ILE A 38 9.00 -3.00 15.45
C ILE A 38 10.17 -3.97 15.51
N GLY A 39 11.12 -3.89 14.58
CA GLY A 39 12.32 -4.72 14.54
C GLY A 39 13.24 -4.56 15.75
N ASN A 40 13.17 -3.42 16.45
CA ASN A 40 13.96 -3.17 17.66
C ASN A 40 13.34 -3.77 18.93
N TYR A 41 12.13 -4.35 18.88
CA TYR A 41 11.54 -5.01 20.03
C TYR A 41 12.17 -6.38 20.26
N GLU A 42 12.73 -6.62 21.45
CA GLU A 42 13.51 -7.83 21.79
C GLU A 42 12.78 -9.15 21.50
N LYS A 43 11.45 -9.18 21.63
CA LYS A 43 10.64 -10.37 21.38
C LYS A 43 10.30 -10.59 19.90
N VAL A 44 10.52 -9.60 19.04
CA VAL A 44 10.25 -9.69 17.60
C VAL A 44 11.44 -10.32 16.92
N LYS A 45 11.35 -11.64 16.67
CA LYS A 45 12.43 -12.39 16.01
C LYS A 45 12.38 -12.31 14.49
N LYS A 46 11.22 -12.02 13.91
CA LYS A 46 10.94 -12.06 12.48
C LYS A 46 9.69 -11.25 12.16
N ILE A 47 9.70 -10.53 11.04
CA ILE A 47 8.57 -9.75 10.52
C ILE A 47 8.13 -10.33 9.19
N ILE A 48 6.81 -10.47 9.03
CA ILE A 48 6.14 -10.70 7.75
C ILE A 48 5.17 -9.53 7.58
N VAL A 49 5.31 -8.79 6.48
CA VAL A 49 4.36 -7.74 6.13
C VAL A 49 3.15 -8.43 5.52
N THR A 50 2.09 -8.61 6.31
CA THR A 50 0.90 -9.35 5.88
C THR A 50 -0.01 -8.55 4.96
N GLU A 51 0.04 -7.23 5.03
CA GLU A 51 -0.73 -6.33 4.18
C GLU A 51 0.04 -5.05 3.91
N ASN A 52 0.17 -4.69 2.63
CA ASN A 52 0.57 -3.35 2.20
C ASN A 52 0.03 -3.10 0.79
N GLY A 53 -0.50 -1.90 0.57
CA GLY A 53 -1.12 -1.53 -0.70
C GLY A 53 -1.77 -0.16 -0.67
N THR A 54 -2.28 0.27 -1.82
CA THR A 54 -2.92 1.57 -1.97
C THR A 54 -4.13 1.50 -2.91
N CYS A 55 -5.13 2.34 -2.66
CA CYS A 55 -6.22 2.60 -3.59
C CYS A 55 -5.93 3.87 -4.40
N VAL A 56 -5.64 3.70 -5.68
CA VAL A 56 -5.42 4.81 -6.63
C VAL A 56 -6.35 4.63 -7.82
N LYS A 57 -6.59 5.72 -8.54
CA LYS A 57 -7.48 5.71 -9.70
C LYS A 57 -6.98 4.72 -10.75
N ASP A 58 -7.83 3.74 -11.06
CA ASP A 58 -7.62 2.82 -12.17
C ASP A 58 -8.14 3.46 -13.48
N THR A 59 -7.39 3.30 -14.58
CA THR A 59 -7.80 3.80 -15.91
C THR A 59 -8.01 2.62 -16.87
N VAL A 60 -9.25 2.39 -17.28
CA VAL A 60 -9.62 1.27 -18.17
C VAL A 60 -9.67 1.73 -19.63
N VAL A 61 -8.76 1.23 -20.46
CA VAL A 61 -8.67 1.57 -21.89
C VAL A 61 -8.41 0.30 -22.71
N GLY A 62 -9.23 0.04 -23.73
CA GLY A 62 -9.03 -1.10 -24.63
C GLY A 62 -8.99 -2.46 -23.92
N GLY A 63 -9.77 -2.64 -22.86
CA GLY A 63 -9.80 -3.88 -22.06
C GLY A 63 -8.60 -4.08 -21.13
N LYS A 64 -7.70 -3.09 -21.00
CA LYS A 64 -6.58 -3.09 -20.06
C LYS A 64 -6.81 -2.08 -18.94
N VAL A 65 -6.14 -2.30 -17.82
CA VAL A 65 -6.27 -1.45 -16.63
C VAL A 65 -4.91 -0.88 -16.27
N HIS A 66 -4.77 0.42 -16.48
CA HIS A 66 -3.54 1.16 -16.24
C HIS A 66 -3.58 1.82 -14.86
N ASP A 67 -2.62 1.45 -14.00
CA ASP A 67 -2.53 1.89 -12.61
C ASP A 67 -1.08 2.20 -12.19
N LYS A 68 -0.42 3.07 -12.98
CA LYS A 68 0.99 3.46 -12.80
C LYS A 68 1.32 3.98 -11.40
N GLU A 69 0.41 4.73 -10.78
CA GLU A 69 0.59 5.23 -9.41
C GLU A 69 0.65 4.09 -8.38
N ARG A 70 -0.03 2.97 -8.63
CA ARG A 70 0.01 1.78 -7.78
C ARG A 70 1.38 1.11 -7.89
N ILE A 71 1.91 0.99 -9.10
CA ILE A 71 3.27 0.48 -9.33
C ILE A 71 4.30 1.36 -8.61
N LYS A 72 4.17 2.69 -8.73
CA LYS A 72 5.05 3.65 -8.05
C LYS A 72 4.99 3.44 -6.53
N TYR A 73 3.79 3.34 -5.95
CA TYR A 73 3.59 3.06 -4.54
C TYR A 73 4.35 1.81 -4.09
N PHE A 74 4.20 0.70 -4.82
CA PHE A 74 4.86 -0.56 -4.46
C PHE A 74 6.38 -0.47 -4.59
N LYS A 75 6.90 0.14 -5.66
CA LYS A 75 8.34 0.36 -5.82
C LYS A 75 8.92 1.13 -4.64
N ASP A 76 8.27 2.22 -4.24
CA ASP A 76 8.76 3.06 -3.15
C ASP A 76 8.69 2.34 -1.79
N HIS A 77 7.62 1.61 -1.49
CA HIS A 77 7.46 0.88 -0.22
C HIS A 77 8.35 -0.36 -0.13
N LEU A 78 8.53 -1.09 -1.23
CA LEU A 78 9.46 -2.23 -1.27
C LEU A 78 10.92 -1.76 -1.18
N ALA A 79 11.27 -0.61 -1.75
CA ALA A 79 12.58 0.00 -1.55
C ALA A 79 12.81 0.39 -0.07
N ALA A 80 11.80 0.99 0.58
CA ALA A 80 11.82 1.31 2.00
C ALA A 80 11.97 0.05 2.89
N MET A 81 11.23 -1.02 2.58
CA MET A 81 11.36 -2.31 3.25
C MET A 81 12.75 -2.93 3.05
N LEU A 82 13.28 -2.88 1.82
CA LEU A 82 14.61 -3.37 1.51
C LEU A 82 15.69 -2.60 2.28
N LYS A 83 15.55 -1.28 2.43
CA LYS A 83 16.43 -0.46 3.26
C LYS A 83 16.40 -0.94 4.72
N ALA A 84 15.22 -1.10 5.32
CA ALA A 84 15.10 -1.63 6.69
C ALA A 84 15.76 -3.01 6.84
N LYS A 85 15.53 -3.91 5.87
CA LYS A 85 16.13 -5.25 5.85
C LYS A 85 17.66 -5.19 5.77
N LYS A 86 18.22 -4.33 4.92
CA LYS A 86 19.67 -4.12 4.79
C LYS A 86 20.31 -3.57 6.07
N GLU A 87 19.54 -2.85 6.88
CA GLU A 87 19.97 -2.32 8.17
C GLU A 87 19.69 -3.26 9.36
N GLY A 88 19.44 -4.55 9.10
CA GLY A 88 19.38 -5.59 10.12
C GLY A 88 17.98 -5.95 10.64
N VAL A 89 16.91 -5.33 10.13
CA VAL A 89 15.55 -5.77 10.48
C VAL A 89 15.27 -7.13 9.82
N ASN A 90 14.91 -8.13 10.63
CA ASN A 90 14.62 -9.47 10.12
C ASN A 90 13.24 -9.55 9.43
N ILE A 91 13.18 -9.21 8.13
CA ILE A 91 11.97 -9.22 7.32
C ILE A 91 12.00 -10.38 6.33
N ASP A 92 11.01 -11.26 6.39
CA ASP A 92 11.01 -12.56 5.69
C ASP A 92 9.84 -12.78 4.75
N GLY A 93 8.91 -11.83 4.66
CA GLY A 93 7.79 -11.95 3.74
C GLY A 93 7.05 -10.63 3.54
N TYR A 94 6.38 -10.56 2.40
CA TYR A 94 5.53 -9.43 2.01
C TYR A 94 4.33 -9.96 1.25
N PHE A 95 3.15 -9.57 1.68
CA PHE A 95 1.88 -9.86 1.04
C PHE A 95 1.25 -8.55 0.59
N VAL A 96 0.98 -8.47 -0.71
CA VAL A 96 0.29 -7.35 -1.32
C VAL A 96 -1.17 -7.35 -0.90
N TRP A 97 -1.66 -6.22 -0.38
CA TRP A 97 -3.09 -5.96 -0.26
C TRP A 97 -3.54 -5.17 -1.50
N SER A 98 -4.27 -5.77 -2.44
CA SER A 98 -4.85 -7.11 -2.41
C SER A 98 -4.76 -7.80 -3.76
N LEU A 99 -5.13 -9.08 -3.82
CA LEU A 99 -5.17 -9.81 -5.09
C LEU A 99 -6.21 -9.21 -6.04
N THR A 100 -7.44 -9.01 -5.57
CA THR A 100 -8.56 -8.51 -6.38
C THR A 100 -9.20 -7.29 -5.74
N ASP A 101 -9.80 -6.42 -6.56
CA ASP A 101 -10.74 -5.42 -6.05
C ASP A 101 -11.83 -6.11 -5.23
N ASN A 102 -12.15 -5.55 -4.07
CA ASN A 102 -13.04 -6.16 -3.09
C ASN A 102 -13.87 -5.08 -2.37
N PHE A 103 -14.64 -5.49 -1.36
CA PHE A 103 -15.43 -4.60 -0.53
C PHE A 103 -14.54 -3.99 0.57
N GLU A 104 -14.26 -2.70 0.46
CA GLU A 104 -13.42 -1.97 1.42
C GLU A 104 -14.26 -1.40 2.57
N TRP A 105 -14.82 -2.30 3.38
CA TRP A 105 -15.47 -1.99 4.66
C TRP A 105 -16.47 -0.81 4.58
N ASP A 106 -16.25 0.23 5.38
CA ASP A 106 -17.11 1.41 5.46
C ASP A 106 -17.08 2.27 4.18
N LYS A 107 -16.13 2.01 3.25
CA LYS A 107 -16.00 2.71 1.96
C LYS A 107 -16.64 1.96 0.80
N GLY A 108 -17.13 0.74 1.04
CA GLY A 108 -17.77 -0.09 0.03
C GLY A 108 -16.84 -0.42 -1.15
N PHE A 109 -17.39 -0.48 -2.36
CA PHE A 109 -16.66 -0.89 -3.57
C PHE A 109 -15.93 0.26 -4.30
N ARG A 110 -15.90 1.47 -3.72
CA ARG A 110 -15.27 2.62 -4.37
C ARG A 110 -13.73 2.49 -4.36
N PRO A 111 -13.05 2.26 -3.22
CA PRO A 111 -11.60 2.10 -3.22
C PRO A 111 -11.22 0.74 -3.81
N ARG A 112 -10.21 0.75 -4.68
CA ARG A 112 -9.75 -0.45 -5.38
C ARG A 112 -8.29 -0.73 -5.04
N PHE A 113 -8.05 -1.76 -4.22
CA PHE A 113 -6.71 -2.20 -3.81
C PHE A 113 -6.10 -3.30 -4.69
N GLY A 114 -6.93 -3.98 -5.48
CA GLY A 114 -6.54 -5.20 -6.19
C GLY A 114 -5.43 -4.99 -7.22
N LEU A 115 -4.57 -6.00 -7.38
CA LEU A 115 -3.74 -6.21 -8.57
C LEU A 115 -4.57 -6.69 -9.78
N VAL A 116 -5.80 -7.17 -9.51
CA VAL A 116 -6.79 -7.59 -10.50
C VAL A 116 -8.02 -6.71 -10.35
N HIS A 117 -8.37 -6.01 -11.42
CA HIS A 117 -9.63 -5.26 -11.50
C HIS A 117 -10.80 -6.23 -11.53
N VAL A 118 -11.84 -5.97 -10.73
CA VAL A 118 -13.15 -6.63 -10.85
C VAL A 118 -14.20 -5.64 -11.34
N ASP A 119 -14.83 -5.93 -12.48
CA ASP A 119 -16.06 -5.23 -12.88
C ASP A 119 -17.20 -5.77 -12.03
N PHE A 120 -17.72 -4.97 -11.09
CA PHE A 120 -18.75 -5.42 -10.16
C PHE A 120 -20.13 -5.64 -10.80
N LYS A 121 -20.36 -5.18 -12.04
CA LYS A 121 -21.61 -5.46 -12.77
C LYS A 121 -21.56 -6.80 -13.48
N THR A 122 -20.42 -7.16 -14.06
CA THR A 122 -20.27 -8.36 -14.90
C THR A 122 -19.48 -9.49 -14.23
N LEU A 123 -18.80 -9.17 -13.13
CA LEU A 123 -17.81 -10.01 -12.44
C LEU A 123 -16.61 -10.38 -13.33
N ASN A 124 -16.35 -9.67 -14.42
CA ASN A 124 -15.15 -9.89 -15.22
C ASN A 124 -13.89 -9.46 -14.43
N ARG A 125 -12.82 -10.25 -14.57
CA ARG A 125 -11.53 -10.02 -13.92
C ARG A 125 -10.49 -9.63 -14.97
N THR A 126 -9.81 -8.52 -14.75
CA THR A 126 -8.73 -8.04 -15.62
C THR A 126 -7.49 -7.75 -14.79
N VAL A 127 -6.39 -8.45 -15.06
CA VAL A 127 -5.11 -8.18 -14.40
C VAL A 127 -4.65 -6.77 -14.76
N LYS A 128 -4.32 -5.96 -13.74
CA LYS A 128 -3.85 -4.58 -13.92
C LYS A 128 -2.38 -4.57 -14.32
N ASP A 129 -1.88 -3.44 -14.82
CA ASP A 129 -0.45 -3.25 -15.08
C ASP A 129 0.40 -3.58 -13.84
N SER A 130 -0.06 -3.21 -12.64
CA SER A 130 0.58 -3.57 -11.38
C SER A 130 0.65 -5.08 -11.11
N GLY A 131 -0.37 -5.85 -11.49
CA GLY A 131 -0.37 -7.30 -11.38
C GLY A 131 0.67 -7.94 -12.30
N TYR A 132 0.78 -7.46 -13.55
CA TYR A 132 1.85 -7.87 -14.46
C TYR A 132 3.22 -7.43 -13.97
N TRP A 133 3.34 -6.24 -13.38
CA TRP A 133 4.58 -5.76 -12.79
C TRP A 133 5.05 -6.68 -11.65
N PHE A 134 4.16 -7.07 -10.72
CA PHE A 134 4.51 -8.02 -9.66
C PHE A 134 4.94 -9.38 -10.21
N LYS A 135 4.26 -9.88 -11.27
CA LYS A 135 4.65 -11.12 -11.94
C LYS A 135 6.09 -11.07 -12.46
N GLU A 136 6.50 -9.95 -13.08
CA GLU A 136 7.87 -9.81 -13.59
C GLU A 136 8.87 -9.51 -12.47
N PHE A 137 8.47 -8.79 -11.42
CA PHE A 137 9.32 -8.48 -10.26
C PHE A 137 9.68 -9.71 -9.42
N LEU A 138 8.80 -10.71 -9.35
CA LEU A 138 8.98 -11.92 -8.53
C LEU A 138 9.72 -13.06 -9.24
N LYS A 139 10.06 -12.92 -10.53
CA LYS A 139 10.88 -13.89 -11.26
C LYS A 139 12.35 -13.78 -10.87
#